data_AF-A0A1V9YE72-F1
#
_entry.id   AF-A0A1V9YE72-F1
#
_cell.length_a   1.000
_cell.length_b   1.000
_cell.length_c   1.000
_cell.angle_alpha   90.00
_cell.angle_beta   90.00
_cell.angle_gamma   90.00
#
_symmetry.space_group_name_H-M   'P 1'
#
loop_
_entity.id
_entity.type
_entity.pdbx_description
1 polymer ?
#
loop_
_entity_poly.entity_id
_entity_poly.type
_entity_poly.pdbx_seq_one_letter_code
_entity_poly.pdbx_strand_id
1 'polypeptide(L)'
;MACPYQAFTSTYTADWCDAGYVYCIVDSNCKLNYRKAQTATFQKSTIGSVGDLSKSDVKTLSFVALPGLDFSRAVFPQSLEGLYATNNPTLTSLENINFGSTQGVAFNGSPITKITNIVVGPQTRTFLLGKAALTTFLVSDATRLILEKTTSFAVGSIDVSASCVAPNKIMPLKSYSVPNTPNCGSWPQTICGAYSRPRACSHGKRPG
;
A
#
# COMPACT_ATOMS: atom_id res chain seq x y z
N MET A 1 -21.51 -22.01 -12.54
CA MET A 1 -21.05 -20.61 -12.75
C MET A 1 -19.64 -20.67 -13.31
N ALA A 2 -19.30 -19.81 -14.28
CA ALA A 2 -17.92 -19.70 -14.77
C ALA A 2 -17.03 -19.18 -13.63
N CYS A 3 -15.83 -19.74 -13.48
CA CYS A 3 -14.89 -19.29 -12.46
C CYS A 3 -14.47 -17.84 -12.81
N PRO A 4 -14.75 -16.84 -11.96
CA PRO A 4 -14.42 -15.44 -12.26
C PRO A 4 -12.91 -15.20 -12.39
N TYR A 5 -12.11 -16.21 -12.06
CA TYR A 5 -10.66 -16.18 -12.11
C TYR A 5 -10.05 -16.86 -13.33
N GLN A 6 -10.86 -17.27 -14.32
CA GLN A 6 -10.34 -17.92 -15.54
C GLN A 6 -9.30 -17.09 -16.29
N ALA A 7 -9.36 -15.76 -16.19
CA ALA A 7 -8.38 -14.86 -16.80
C ALA A 7 -7.01 -14.84 -16.08
N PHE A 8 -6.92 -15.43 -14.89
CA PHE A 8 -5.73 -15.39 -14.05
C PHE A 8 -5.22 -16.80 -13.78
N THR A 9 -3.92 -17.01 -13.95
CA THR A 9 -3.30 -18.32 -13.69
C THR A 9 -3.42 -18.76 -12.22
N SER A 10 -3.49 -17.81 -11.29
CA SER A 10 -3.90 -18.01 -9.89
C SER A 10 -4.33 -16.68 -9.26
N THR A 11 -5.27 -16.72 -8.31
CA THR A 11 -5.72 -15.53 -7.56
C THR A 11 -5.84 -15.81 -6.07
N TYR A 12 -5.72 -14.75 -5.27
CA TYR A 12 -5.95 -14.80 -3.82
C TYR A 12 -7.10 -13.86 -3.45
N THR A 13 -8.07 -14.41 -2.72
CA THR A 13 -9.37 -13.79 -2.50
C THR A 13 -10.05 -14.44 -1.30
N ALA A 14 -10.66 -13.64 -0.43
CA ALA A 14 -11.29 -14.13 0.81
C ALA A 14 -12.80 -14.45 0.68
N ASP A 15 -13.48 -14.04 -0.40
CA ASP A 15 -14.95 -14.12 -0.50
C ASP A 15 -15.58 -15.53 -0.54
N TRP A 16 -14.78 -16.59 -0.71
CA TRP A 16 -15.25 -17.98 -0.89
C TRP A 16 -14.87 -18.91 0.27
N CYS A 17 -14.38 -18.39 1.39
CA CYS A 17 -13.86 -19.24 2.46
C CYS A 17 -14.86 -19.36 3.61
N ASP A 18 -15.24 -20.61 3.94
CA ASP A 18 -16.03 -20.93 5.14
C ASP A 18 -15.29 -20.53 6.43
N ALA A 19 -16.07 -20.32 7.49
CA ALA A 19 -15.56 -19.95 8.82
C ALA A 19 -14.53 -20.98 9.33
N GLY A 20 -13.28 -20.53 9.53
CA GLY A 20 -12.21 -21.32 10.16
C GLY A 20 -11.00 -21.65 9.27
N TYR A 21 -11.05 -21.35 7.98
CA TYR A 21 -9.95 -21.57 7.04
C TYR A 21 -9.28 -20.26 6.60
N VAL A 22 -7.95 -20.29 6.52
CA VAL A 22 -7.10 -19.08 6.42
C VAL A 22 -6.61 -18.84 4.98
N TYR A 23 -6.74 -19.81 4.07
CA TYR A 23 -6.40 -19.64 2.66
C TYR A 23 -7.40 -20.28 1.71
N CYS A 24 -7.88 -19.48 0.75
CA CYS A 24 -8.36 -19.96 -0.53
C CYS A 24 -7.50 -19.30 -1.62
N ILE A 25 -6.30 -19.82 -1.87
CA ILE A 25 -5.68 -19.59 -3.18
C ILE A 25 -6.48 -20.50 -4.11
N VAL A 26 -7.11 -19.89 -5.11
CA VAL A 26 -7.80 -20.62 -6.15
C VAL A 26 -7.02 -20.50 -7.44
N ASP A 27 -6.85 -21.63 -8.12
CA ASP A 27 -6.32 -21.63 -9.48
C ASP A 27 -7.36 -21.04 -10.47
N SER A 28 -7.01 -20.98 -11.75
CA SER A 28 -7.91 -20.55 -12.83
C SER A 28 -9.19 -21.41 -12.95
N ASN A 29 -9.25 -22.56 -12.27
CA ASN A 29 -10.39 -23.47 -12.21
C ASN A 29 -11.17 -23.35 -10.89
N CYS A 30 -10.89 -22.36 -10.05
CA CYS A 30 -11.51 -22.16 -8.74
C CYS A 30 -11.23 -23.30 -7.74
N LYS A 31 -10.13 -24.05 -7.90
CA LYS A 31 -9.78 -25.14 -6.99
C LYS A 31 -8.99 -24.64 -5.79
N LEU A 32 -9.47 -24.99 -4.58
CA LEU A 32 -8.89 -24.56 -3.31
C LEU A 32 -7.51 -25.19 -3.03
N ASN A 33 -6.57 -24.35 -2.58
CA ASN A 33 -5.29 -24.77 -2.03
C ASN A 33 -5.21 -24.40 -0.54
N TYR A 34 -5.36 -25.40 0.34
CA TYR A 34 -5.55 -25.21 1.77
C TYR A 34 -4.23 -25.21 2.55
N ARG A 35 -3.97 -24.15 3.33
CA ARG A 35 -3.17 -24.20 4.58
C ARG A 35 -3.77 -23.23 5.60
N LYS A 36 -3.37 -23.34 6.86
CA LYS A 36 -3.66 -22.35 7.90
C LYS A 36 -2.35 -21.73 8.34
N ALA A 37 -2.08 -20.47 8.01
CA ALA A 37 -0.90 -19.81 8.55
C ALA A 37 -1.14 -18.30 8.76
N GLN A 38 -0.54 -17.78 9.83
CA GLN A 38 -0.58 -16.34 10.12
C GLN A 38 0.36 -15.55 9.19
N THR A 39 1.23 -16.27 8.48
CA THR A 39 2.14 -15.74 7.46
C THR A 39 1.88 -16.47 6.15
N ALA A 40 1.48 -15.73 5.11
CA ALA A 40 1.39 -16.26 3.76
C ALA A 40 2.60 -15.77 2.95
N THR A 41 3.35 -16.71 2.38
CA THR A 41 4.49 -16.41 1.51
C THR A 41 4.23 -16.97 0.13
N PHE A 42 4.32 -16.11 -0.88
CA PHE A 42 4.13 -16.41 -2.28
C PHE A 42 5.46 -16.16 -3.00
N GLN A 43 6.04 -17.21 -3.59
CA GLN A 43 7.31 -17.12 -4.29
C GLN A 43 7.22 -17.89 -5.61
N LYS A 44 7.86 -17.35 -6.65
CA LYS A 44 7.97 -18.02 -7.96
C LYS A 44 6.63 -18.53 -8.52
N SER A 45 5.52 -17.94 -8.06
CA SER A 45 4.16 -18.29 -8.47
C SER A 45 3.70 -17.33 -9.57
N THR A 46 2.56 -17.65 -10.18
CA THR A 46 1.90 -16.84 -11.20
C THR A 46 0.82 -15.93 -10.61
N ILE A 47 0.92 -15.58 -9.32
CA ILE A 47 -0.03 -14.64 -8.71
C ILE A 47 0.23 -13.26 -9.33
N GLY A 48 -0.64 -12.89 -10.25
CA GLY A 48 -0.60 -11.59 -10.93
C GLY A 48 -1.48 -10.53 -10.27
N SER A 49 -2.38 -10.89 -9.35
CA SER A 49 -3.21 -9.89 -8.68
C SER A 49 -3.58 -10.28 -7.25
N VAL A 50 -3.71 -9.28 -6.40
CA VAL A 50 -4.20 -9.39 -5.02
C VAL A 50 -5.56 -8.71 -4.92
N GLY A 51 -6.58 -9.47 -4.51
CA GLY A 51 -7.96 -8.98 -4.37
C GLY A 51 -8.32 -8.51 -2.96
N ASP A 52 -9.61 -8.62 -2.63
CA ASP A 52 -10.12 -8.28 -1.30
C ASP A 52 -9.80 -9.39 -0.28
N LEU A 53 -9.02 -9.01 0.73
CA LEU A 53 -8.54 -9.84 1.84
C LEU A 53 -9.06 -9.35 3.18
N SER A 54 -10.02 -8.42 3.21
CA SER A 54 -10.54 -7.78 4.43
C SER A 54 -11.07 -8.77 5.47
N LYS A 55 -11.55 -9.93 5.02
CA LYS A 55 -12.08 -11.03 5.85
C LYS A 55 -11.01 -12.03 6.31
N SER A 56 -9.77 -11.91 5.86
CA SER A 56 -8.68 -12.78 6.27
C SER A 56 -8.17 -12.41 7.68
N ASP A 57 -7.67 -13.39 8.41
CA ASP A 57 -6.97 -13.25 9.69
C ASP A 57 -5.43 -13.24 9.54
N VAL A 58 -4.93 -13.14 8.30
CA VAL A 58 -3.49 -13.12 8.03
C VAL A 58 -2.82 -11.92 8.71
N LYS A 59 -1.67 -12.17 9.34
CA LYS A 59 -0.85 -11.15 10.00
C LYS A 59 0.30 -10.69 9.13
N THR A 60 0.86 -11.58 8.32
CA THR A 60 1.96 -11.26 7.41
C THR A 60 1.70 -11.77 6.01
N LEU A 61 1.84 -10.88 5.02
CA LEU A 61 1.85 -11.22 3.60
C LEU A 61 3.25 -11.00 3.03
N SER A 62 3.77 -11.98 2.30
CA SER A 62 5.08 -11.92 1.64
C SER A 62 4.96 -12.34 0.18
N PHE A 63 5.32 -11.47 -0.75
CA PHE A 63 5.28 -11.64 -2.20
C PHE A 63 6.70 -11.47 -2.75
N VAL A 64 7.33 -12.55 -3.19
CA VAL A 64 8.75 -12.54 -3.59
C VAL A 64 8.92 -12.97 -5.03
N ALA A 65 9.55 -12.12 -5.84
CA ALA A 65 9.89 -12.43 -7.23
C ALA A 65 8.69 -12.88 -8.07
N LEU A 66 7.57 -12.15 -7.96
CA LEU A 66 6.34 -12.37 -8.70
C LEU A 66 6.25 -11.38 -9.86
N PRO A 67 6.51 -11.82 -11.10
CA PRO A 67 6.25 -11.00 -12.27
C PRO A 67 4.74 -10.79 -12.44
N GLY A 68 4.36 -9.57 -12.77
CA GLY A 68 2.96 -9.18 -12.96
C GLY A 68 2.18 -8.91 -11.68
N LEU A 69 2.81 -8.89 -10.50
CA LEU A 69 2.11 -8.60 -9.24
C LEU A 69 1.39 -7.24 -9.28
N ASP A 70 0.07 -7.27 -9.07
CA ASP A 70 -0.79 -6.09 -9.04
C ASP A 70 -1.56 -5.97 -7.71
N PHE A 71 -1.53 -4.77 -7.11
CA PHE A 71 -2.26 -4.40 -5.90
C PHE A 71 -3.45 -3.45 -6.17
N SER A 72 -3.79 -3.16 -7.43
CA SER A 72 -4.84 -2.20 -7.81
C SER A 72 -6.22 -2.49 -7.21
N ARG A 73 -6.48 -3.76 -6.87
CA ARG A 73 -7.73 -4.25 -6.27
C ARG A 73 -7.55 -4.76 -4.84
N ALA A 74 -6.39 -4.54 -4.25
CA ALA A 74 -6.05 -5.09 -2.95
C ALA A 74 -6.81 -4.37 -1.84
N VAL A 75 -7.51 -5.13 -1.00
CA VAL A 75 -8.05 -4.65 0.28
C VAL A 75 -7.44 -5.49 1.37
N PHE A 76 -6.60 -4.91 2.23
CA PHE A 76 -5.89 -5.66 3.27
C PHE A 76 -6.73 -5.80 4.55
N PRO A 77 -6.55 -6.89 5.31
CA PRO A 77 -7.26 -7.08 6.56
C PRO A 77 -6.75 -6.12 7.64
N GLN A 78 -7.64 -5.77 8.56
CA GLN A 78 -7.29 -4.91 9.70
C GLN A 78 -6.30 -5.59 10.66
N SER A 79 -6.19 -6.92 10.62
CA SER A 79 -5.19 -7.69 11.37
C SER A 79 -3.81 -7.72 10.73
N LEU A 80 -3.63 -7.18 9.52
CA LEU A 80 -2.35 -7.25 8.82
C LEU A 80 -1.28 -6.42 9.53
N GLU A 81 -0.28 -7.09 10.09
CA GLU A 81 0.86 -6.48 10.77
C GLU A 81 2.03 -6.21 9.82
N GLY A 82 2.22 -7.05 8.80
CA GLY A 82 3.37 -6.97 7.88
C GLY A 82 3.02 -7.24 6.42
N LEU A 83 3.55 -6.42 5.51
CA LEU A 83 3.45 -6.63 4.06
C LEU A 83 4.83 -6.47 3.41
N TYR A 84 5.31 -7.55 2.79
CA TYR A 84 6.64 -7.63 2.19
C TYR A 84 6.52 -8.04 0.72
N ALA A 85 6.67 -7.12 -0.22
CA ALA A 85 6.62 -7.40 -1.64
C ALA A 85 7.99 -7.13 -2.31
N THR A 86 8.94 -8.03 -2.08
CA THR A 86 10.35 -7.87 -2.46
C THR A 86 10.69 -8.48 -3.82
N ASN A 87 11.64 -7.85 -4.52
CA ASN A 87 12.18 -8.30 -5.80
C ASN A 87 11.10 -8.56 -6.88
N ASN A 88 10.01 -7.80 -6.89
CA ASN A 88 8.94 -7.98 -7.89
C ASN A 88 9.28 -7.13 -9.13
N PRO A 89 9.73 -7.74 -10.25
CA PRO A 89 10.43 -7.03 -11.32
C PRO A 89 9.55 -6.09 -12.14
N THR A 90 8.23 -6.23 -12.05
CA THR A 90 7.26 -5.40 -12.79
C THR A 90 6.45 -4.48 -11.88
N LEU A 91 6.67 -4.52 -10.56
CA LEU A 91 5.95 -3.68 -9.61
C LEU A 91 6.58 -2.27 -9.60
N THR A 92 6.03 -1.38 -10.43
CA THR A 92 6.55 -0.03 -10.66
C THR A 92 5.78 1.06 -9.93
N SER A 93 4.56 0.77 -9.46
CA SER A 93 3.68 1.76 -8.84
C SER A 93 2.93 1.19 -7.63
N LEU A 94 2.63 2.06 -6.67
CA LEU A 94 1.74 1.80 -5.55
C LEU A 94 0.66 2.89 -5.53
N GLU A 95 -0.57 2.51 -5.85
CA GLU A 95 -1.65 3.48 -6.07
C GLU A 95 -2.92 3.06 -5.34
N ASN A 96 -3.50 3.97 -4.54
CA ASN A 96 -4.79 3.76 -3.87
C ASN A 96 -4.78 2.59 -2.86
N ILE A 97 -3.65 2.40 -2.16
CA ILE A 97 -3.46 1.26 -1.26
C ILE A 97 -3.50 1.71 0.20
N ASN A 98 -4.30 1.02 1.01
CA ASN A 98 -4.38 1.29 2.45
C ASN A 98 -3.53 0.29 3.26
N PHE A 99 -2.40 0.76 3.79
CA PHE A 99 -1.53 0.05 4.73
C PHE A 99 -1.79 0.44 6.20
N GLY A 100 -2.96 1.02 6.48
CA GLY A 100 -3.30 1.67 7.74
C GLY A 100 -3.25 0.79 8.99
N SER A 101 -3.26 -0.54 8.87
CA SER A 101 -3.07 -1.49 9.98
C SER A 101 -1.62 -1.99 10.15
N THR A 102 -0.78 -1.80 9.14
CA THR A 102 0.54 -2.44 9.08
C THR A 102 1.57 -1.74 9.95
N GLN A 103 2.43 -2.54 10.60
CA GLN A 103 3.61 -2.10 11.32
C GLN A 103 4.84 -2.04 10.41
N GLY A 104 4.94 -2.95 9.44
CA GLY A 104 6.05 -3.03 8.49
C GLY A 104 5.58 -3.19 7.05
N VAL A 105 6.09 -2.32 6.18
CA VAL A 105 5.87 -2.37 4.74
C VAL A 105 7.22 -2.35 4.04
N ALA A 106 7.47 -3.32 3.16
CA ALA A 106 8.71 -3.37 2.40
C ALA A 106 8.52 -3.82 0.95
N PHE A 107 9.21 -3.13 0.05
CA PHE A 107 9.22 -3.38 -1.40
C PHE A 107 10.64 -3.44 -1.98
N ASN A 108 11.62 -3.81 -1.13
CA ASN A 108 13.03 -3.85 -1.53
C ASN A 108 13.25 -4.66 -2.82
N GLY A 109 14.00 -4.10 -3.77
CA GLY A 109 14.33 -4.76 -5.03
C GLY A 109 13.24 -4.70 -6.10
N SER A 110 12.09 -4.08 -5.81
CA SER A 110 11.06 -3.77 -6.82
C SER A 110 11.34 -2.39 -7.44
N PRO A 111 11.19 -2.21 -8.78
CA PRO A 111 11.54 -0.97 -9.48
C PRO A 111 10.44 0.09 -9.35
N ILE A 112 10.01 0.38 -8.12
CA ILE A 112 8.97 1.37 -7.84
C ILE A 112 9.48 2.76 -8.21
N THR A 113 8.70 3.48 -9.01
CA THR A 113 8.96 4.87 -9.40
C THR A 113 7.80 5.80 -9.03
N LYS A 114 6.63 5.25 -8.72
CA LYS A 114 5.42 6.00 -8.41
C LYS A 114 4.74 5.54 -7.13
N ILE A 115 4.47 6.47 -6.22
CA ILE A 115 3.60 6.29 -5.07
C ILE A 115 2.55 7.39 -5.10
N THR A 116 1.28 7.01 -5.13
CA THR A 116 0.17 7.97 -5.08
C THR A 116 -0.98 7.43 -4.24
N ASN A 117 -1.55 8.27 -3.39
CA ASN A 117 -2.72 7.90 -2.59
C ASN A 117 -2.53 6.59 -1.80
N ILE A 118 -1.44 6.50 -1.04
CA ILE A 118 -1.32 5.44 -0.05
C ILE A 118 -1.70 5.98 1.32
N VAL A 119 -2.15 5.09 2.19
CA VAL A 119 -2.39 5.38 3.61
C VAL A 119 -1.48 4.51 4.45
N VAL A 120 -0.82 5.09 5.46
CA VAL A 120 -0.11 4.35 6.52
C VAL A 120 -0.68 4.75 7.87
N GLY A 121 -0.56 3.88 8.88
CA GLY A 121 -1.14 4.09 10.20
C GLY A 121 -0.12 4.42 11.28
N PRO A 122 -0.57 4.89 12.46
CA PRO A 122 0.31 5.31 13.55
C PRO A 122 1.19 4.18 14.12
N GLN A 123 0.82 2.92 13.88
CA GLN A 123 1.63 1.75 14.23
C GLN A 123 2.75 1.45 13.23
N THR A 124 2.77 2.08 12.06
CA THR A 124 3.84 1.89 11.08
C THR A 124 5.19 2.30 11.69
N ARG A 125 6.15 1.37 11.68
CA ARG A 125 7.53 1.54 12.16
C ARG A 125 8.52 1.52 11.02
N THR A 126 8.22 0.76 9.98
CA THR A 126 9.13 0.45 8.89
C THR A 126 8.44 0.64 7.54
N PHE A 127 9.03 1.47 6.69
CA PHE A 127 8.59 1.68 5.32
C PHE A 127 9.82 1.68 4.39
N LEU A 128 10.06 0.55 3.71
CA LEU A 128 11.30 0.31 2.97
C LEU A 128 11.02 0.11 1.49
N LEU A 129 11.53 1.01 0.65
CA LEU A 129 11.49 0.91 -0.81
C LEU A 129 12.86 0.52 -1.40
N GLY A 130 13.87 0.32 -0.54
CA GLY A 130 15.22 -0.04 -0.94
C GLY A 130 15.83 1.02 -1.84
N LYS A 131 16.25 0.62 -3.05
CA LYS A 131 16.87 1.49 -4.06
C LYS A 131 15.88 2.14 -5.04
N ALA A 132 14.58 2.16 -4.72
CA ALA A 132 13.56 2.79 -5.54
C ALA A 132 13.92 4.27 -5.84
N ALA A 133 13.73 4.68 -7.09
CA ALA A 133 13.96 6.04 -7.56
C ALA A 133 12.59 6.65 -7.93
N LEU A 134 12.00 7.36 -6.98
CA LEU A 134 10.64 7.85 -7.12
C LEU A 134 10.63 9.14 -7.93
N THR A 135 9.92 9.12 -9.05
CA THR A 135 9.61 10.32 -9.86
C THR A 135 8.27 10.93 -9.48
N THR A 136 7.43 10.16 -8.78
CA THR A 136 6.14 10.60 -8.24
C THR A 136 5.97 10.09 -6.82
N PHE A 137 5.74 11.01 -5.88
CA PHE A 137 5.38 10.69 -4.51
C PHE A 137 4.28 11.65 -4.06
N LEU A 138 3.03 11.23 -4.08
CA LEU A 138 1.89 12.08 -3.72
C LEU A 138 1.06 11.41 -2.64
N VAL A 139 1.12 11.95 -1.43
CA VAL A 139 0.40 11.42 -0.27
C VAL A 139 -0.35 12.55 0.47
N SER A 140 -1.22 12.15 1.39
CA SER A 140 -1.88 13.08 2.32
C SER A 140 -0.94 13.53 3.44
N ASP A 141 -1.25 14.66 4.07
CA ASP A 141 -0.49 15.18 5.20
C ASP A 141 -0.40 14.18 6.36
N ALA A 142 -1.51 13.49 6.65
CA ALA A 142 -1.54 12.47 7.70
C ALA A 142 -0.53 11.35 7.42
N THR A 143 -0.52 10.84 6.19
CA THR A 143 0.41 9.79 5.74
C THR A 143 1.86 10.29 5.82
N ARG A 144 2.14 11.50 5.32
CA ARG A 144 3.46 12.13 5.38
C ARG A 144 3.95 12.27 6.83
N LEU A 145 3.12 12.77 7.73
CA LEU A 145 3.46 12.96 9.15
C LEU A 145 3.74 11.64 9.88
N ILE A 146 3.11 10.54 9.46
CA ILE A 146 3.39 9.20 10.00
C ILE A 146 4.72 8.70 9.46
N LEU A 147 4.97 8.80 8.15
CA LEU A 147 6.25 8.43 7.53
C LEU A 147 7.42 9.23 8.09
N GLU A 148 7.21 10.50 8.45
CA GLU A 148 8.21 11.32 9.16
C GLU A 148 8.64 10.70 10.50
N LYS A 149 7.71 10.00 11.16
CA LYS A 149 7.90 9.42 12.50
C LYS A 149 8.32 7.97 12.49
N THR A 150 8.28 7.28 11.34
CA THR A 150 8.72 5.87 11.27
C THR A 150 10.19 5.75 11.69
N THR A 151 10.51 4.71 12.45
CA THR A 151 11.89 4.40 12.86
C THR A 151 12.78 4.13 11.66
N SER A 152 12.26 3.42 10.66
CA SER A 152 12.99 3.04 9.46
C SER A 152 12.23 3.49 8.22
N PHE A 153 12.81 4.47 7.52
CA PHE A 153 12.34 4.91 6.20
C PHE A 153 13.53 4.85 5.24
N ALA A 154 13.40 4.07 4.16
CA ALA A 154 14.48 3.91 3.18
C ALA A 154 13.94 3.97 1.75
N VAL A 155 14.56 4.81 0.94
CA VAL A 155 14.28 5.00 -0.49
C VAL A 155 15.59 5.43 -1.15
N GLY A 156 15.79 5.08 -2.42
CA GLY A 156 17.01 5.44 -3.14
C GLY A 156 17.05 6.94 -3.42
N SER A 157 16.03 7.44 -4.08
CA SER A 157 15.86 8.87 -4.35
C SER A 157 14.38 9.24 -4.47
N ILE A 158 14.09 10.51 -4.22
CA ILE A 158 12.80 11.11 -4.52
C ILE A 158 13.06 12.39 -5.31
N ASP A 159 12.68 12.40 -6.58
CA ASP A 159 12.70 13.58 -7.45
C ASP A 159 11.31 13.81 -8.03
N VAL A 160 10.59 14.73 -7.40
CA VAL A 160 9.22 15.11 -7.76
C VAL A 160 9.15 16.45 -8.49
N SER A 161 10.29 16.99 -8.91
CA SER A 161 10.38 18.33 -9.52
C SER A 161 9.45 18.46 -10.73
N ALA A 162 9.32 17.39 -11.53
CA ALA A 162 8.44 17.34 -12.69
C ALA A 162 6.98 16.94 -12.36
N SER A 163 6.73 16.27 -11.24
CA SER A 163 5.39 15.73 -10.89
C SER A 163 4.62 16.58 -9.87
N CYS A 164 5.29 17.49 -9.17
CA CYS A 164 4.68 18.39 -8.20
C CYS A 164 4.02 19.60 -8.87
N VAL A 165 2.78 19.44 -9.33
CA VAL A 165 1.99 20.55 -9.87
C VAL A 165 1.09 21.18 -8.81
N ALA A 166 0.82 22.49 -8.94
CA ALA A 166 -0.16 23.20 -8.11
C ALA A 166 -1.53 22.47 -8.17
N PRO A 167 -2.30 22.41 -7.06
CA PRO A 167 -2.11 23.13 -5.79
C PRO A 167 -1.17 22.43 -4.79
N ASN A 168 -0.53 21.32 -5.16
CA ASN A 168 0.35 20.58 -4.25
C ASN A 168 1.57 21.41 -3.86
N LYS A 169 2.03 21.22 -2.63
CA LYS A 169 3.21 21.91 -2.10
C LYS A 169 4.27 20.89 -1.72
N ILE A 170 5.51 21.18 -2.05
CA ILE A 170 6.65 20.40 -1.58
C ILE A 170 6.80 20.61 -0.07
N MET A 171 6.88 19.51 0.67
CA MET A 171 7.04 19.45 2.11
C MET A 171 8.19 18.52 2.49
N PRO A 172 8.86 18.74 3.63
CA PRO A 172 9.89 17.82 4.10
C PRO A 172 9.29 16.46 4.46
N LEU A 173 10.05 15.41 4.13
CA LEU A 173 9.89 14.04 4.59
C LEU A 173 11.28 13.46 4.88
N LYS A 174 11.66 13.32 6.14
CA LYS A 174 13.01 12.96 6.59
C LYS A 174 14.04 13.93 5.98
N SER A 175 15.02 13.40 5.26
CA SER A 175 16.00 14.17 4.47
C SER A 175 15.52 14.52 3.06
N TYR A 176 14.29 14.16 2.68
CA TYR A 176 13.74 14.35 1.34
C TYR A 176 12.68 15.46 1.30
N SER A 177 12.31 15.85 0.09
CA SER A 177 11.25 16.81 -0.19
C SER A 177 10.17 16.13 -1.04
N VAL A 178 8.91 16.14 -0.56
CA VAL A 178 7.79 15.43 -1.18
C VAL A 178 6.54 16.31 -1.35
N PRO A 179 5.81 16.21 -2.48
CA PRO A 179 4.52 16.84 -2.68
C PRO A 179 3.52 16.36 -1.64
N ASN A 180 2.83 17.31 -1.04
CA ASN A 180 1.72 17.06 -0.14
C ASN A 180 0.43 17.63 -0.73
N THR A 181 -0.65 16.85 -0.62
CA THR A 181 -1.99 17.26 -1.06
C THR A 181 -2.61 18.20 -0.01
N PRO A 182 -2.90 19.47 -0.35
CA PRO A 182 -3.55 20.38 0.57
C PRO A 182 -5.04 19.99 0.63
N ASN A 183 -5.41 19.31 1.71
CA ASN A 183 -6.78 18.93 2.07
C ASN A 183 -7.39 17.77 1.29
N CYS A 184 -7.93 16.81 2.07
CA CYS A 184 -8.68 15.64 1.62
C CYS A 184 -10.07 15.97 1.03
N GLY A 185 -10.23 17.06 0.28
CA GLY A 185 -11.54 17.57 -0.14
C GLY A 185 -12.29 16.73 -1.18
N SER A 186 -11.64 15.77 -1.84
CA SER A 186 -12.22 15.01 -2.95
C SER A 186 -12.11 13.48 -2.81
N TRP A 187 -11.84 12.96 -1.62
CA TRP A 187 -11.74 11.51 -1.39
C TRP A 187 -13.11 10.88 -1.07
N PRO A 188 -13.40 9.64 -1.52
CA PRO A 188 -14.49 8.85 -0.97
C PRO A 188 -14.31 8.71 0.55
N GLN A 189 -15.37 9.00 1.31
CA GLN A 189 -15.32 9.19 2.77
C GLN A 189 -14.80 7.98 3.55
N THR A 190 -14.81 6.79 2.95
CA THR A 190 -14.25 5.56 3.53
C THR A 190 -12.74 5.65 3.82
N ILE A 191 -12.00 6.54 3.17
CA ILE A 191 -10.54 6.72 3.38
C ILE A 191 -10.23 7.85 4.39
N CYS A 192 -11.17 8.78 4.63
CA CYS A 192 -10.99 9.92 5.55
C CYS A 192 -11.47 9.66 6.99
N GLY A 193 -12.17 8.55 7.24
CA GLY A 193 -12.92 8.32 8.48
C GLY A 193 -12.10 8.09 9.76
N ALA A 194 -10.78 8.00 9.71
CA ALA A 194 -10.01 7.60 10.90
C ALA A 194 -9.64 8.74 11.86
N TYR A 195 -9.42 9.99 11.40
CA TYR A 195 -8.91 11.06 12.30
C TYR A 195 -9.29 12.47 11.83
N SER A 196 -10.57 12.84 11.92
CA SER A 196 -11.00 14.22 11.70
C SER A 196 -11.17 14.99 13.02
N ARG A 197 -10.19 15.85 13.33
CA ARG A 197 -10.49 17.17 13.91
C ARG A 197 -9.76 18.23 13.08
N PRO A 198 -10.46 19.00 12.22
CA PRO A 198 -9.82 20.07 11.47
C PRO A 198 -9.41 21.19 12.44
N ARG A 199 -8.11 21.48 12.53
CA ARG A 199 -7.66 22.82 12.93
C ARG A 199 -7.57 23.65 11.65
N ALA A 200 -8.41 24.66 11.56
CA ALA A 200 -8.36 25.67 10.52
C ALA A 200 -6.99 26.38 10.54
N CYS A 201 -6.31 26.45 9.39
CA CYS A 201 -5.16 27.32 9.19
C CYS A 201 -5.67 28.77 9.18
N SER A 202 -5.43 29.50 10.27
CA SER A 202 -5.70 30.94 10.35
C SER A 202 -4.70 31.70 9.46
N HIS A 203 -5.21 32.45 8.49
CA HIS A 203 -4.44 33.45 7.74
C HIS A 203 -3.97 34.55 8.70
N GLY A 204 -2.67 34.56 9.02
CA GLY A 204 -2.03 35.68 9.70
C GLY A 204 -1.94 36.88 8.76
N LYS A 205 -2.87 37.83 8.89
CA LYS A 205 -2.64 39.21 8.45
C LYS A 205 -1.66 39.86 9.43
N ARG A 206 -0.56 40.44 8.92
CA ARG A 206 0.28 41.39 9.68
C ARG A 206 -0.55 42.66 9.95
N PRO A 207 -0.50 43.26 11.17
CA PRO A 207 -0.84 44.67 11.32
C PRO A 207 0.35 45.54 10.88
N GLY A 208 0.02 46.70 10.31
CA GLY A 208 0.95 47.66 9.69
C GLY A 208 1.77 48.50 10.65
#